data_AF-A0A9C6TU88-F1
#
_entry.id   AF-A0A9C6TU88-F1
#
_cell.length_a   1.000
_cell.length_b   1.000
_cell.length_c   1.000
_cell.angle_alpha   90.00
_cell.angle_beta   90.00
_cell.angle_gamma   90.00
#
_symmetry.space_group_name_H-M   'P 1'
#
loop_
_entity.id
_entity.type
_entity.pdbx_description
1 polymer ?
#
loop_
_entity_poly.entity_id
_entity_poly.type
_entity_poly.pdbx_seq_one_letter_code
_entity_poly.pdbx_strand_id
1 'polypeptide(L)'
;MERQQVVLHMNHGMGDNSYAHNSIIQKRVMREAKGIVEESMMRLYTIIPIHCFKVADLGCSSGPNALQLVSNVIDIVNTTTSNLNLKPPVFQFFLNDLFGNDFNSIFKSLPQFSEIIEEKKGHKCGACFINATPGTFYKSLFPNNFLHFVHSSFSLHWLSQAPKELGNEENVHLTSTTPPAMHEAYLEQFRKDFKLFLKLRSQELVAKGGMVLTLIGMDKSQKTHDIRTAWSLIGTILNDMVLENLIEAIKLECFDLPLYDPTIEEAKEVIEDEGSFTLQRLESVTLDWSTNIKEVVDDDNNNKLDLNTKAEFTTKFIRAALEPLLKAKFGEEIMDELFVRYKNKIVQLIMGVKILEFPTLIISLIKKV
;
A
#
# COMPACT_ATOMS: atom_id res chain seq x y z
N MET A 1 0.59 19.00 3.67
CA MET A 1 0.13 18.01 4.66
C MET A 1 -1.39 18.03 4.87
N GLU A 2 -2.02 19.09 5.39
CA GLU A 2 -3.48 19.06 5.70
C GLU A 2 -4.38 18.75 4.50
N ARG A 3 -4.18 19.42 3.35
CA ARG A 3 -4.97 19.17 2.14
C ARG A 3 -4.77 17.75 1.58
N GLN A 4 -3.57 17.19 1.72
CA GLN A 4 -3.27 15.83 1.25
C GLN A 4 -3.96 14.75 2.09
N GLN A 5 -4.19 14.99 3.39
CA GLN A 5 -4.90 14.05 4.26
C GLN A 5 -6.39 13.88 3.91
N VAL A 6 -6.93 14.75 3.06
CA VAL A 6 -8.31 14.68 2.56
C VAL A 6 -8.34 14.24 1.11
N VAL A 7 -7.35 14.63 0.30
CA VAL A 7 -7.33 14.40 -1.15
C VAL A 7 -6.66 13.07 -1.54
N LEU A 8 -5.65 12.62 -0.78
CA LEU A 8 -5.04 11.32 -1.03
C LEU A 8 -5.92 10.24 -0.41
N HIS A 9 -6.65 9.54 -1.26
CA HIS A 9 -7.42 8.36 -0.92
C HIS A 9 -7.57 7.51 -2.18
N MET A 10 -7.97 6.26 -2.03
CA MET A 10 -8.26 5.39 -3.17
C MET A 10 -9.70 5.62 -3.66
N ASN A 11 -10.04 5.23 -4.88
CA ASN A 11 -11.40 5.36 -5.40
C ASN A 11 -12.42 4.63 -4.52
N HIS A 12 -13.45 5.37 -4.11
CA HIS A 12 -14.48 4.92 -3.17
C HIS A 12 -15.47 3.92 -3.78
N GLY A 13 -16.26 3.33 -2.88
CA GLY A 13 -17.40 2.50 -3.24
C GLY A 13 -17.03 1.13 -3.84
N MET A 14 -18.00 0.57 -4.55
CA MET A 14 -17.95 -0.77 -5.15
C MET A 14 -18.24 -0.70 -6.66
N GLY A 15 -17.92 0.43 -7.31
CA GLY A 15 -18.06 0.59 -8.77
C GLY A 15 -16.97 -0.16 -9.54
N ASP A 16 -17.07 -0.15 -10.87
CA ASP A 16 -16.09 -0.80 -11.75
C ASP A 16 -14.68 -0.19 -11.65
N ASN A 17 -14.58 1.13 -11.39
CA ASN A 17 -13.32 1.84 -11.18
C ASN A 17 -12.91 1.94 -9.69
N SER A 18 -13.65 1.30 -8.78
CA SER A 18 -13.37 1.38 -7.34
C SER A 18 -12.08 0.64 -6.97
N TYR A 19 -11.45 1.06 -5.88
CA TYR A 19 -10.31 0.33 -5.34
C TYR A 19 -10.70 -1.07 -4.83
N ALA A 20 -11.91 -1.22 -4.30
CA ALA A 20 -12.41 -2.51 -3.83
C ALA A 20 -12.39 -3.59 -4.92
N HIS A 21 -12.67 -3.24 -6.17
CA HIS A 21 -12.66 -4.17 -7.31
C HIS A 21 -11.31 -4.27 -8.04
N ASN A 22 -10.40 -3.31 -7.84
CA ASN A 22 -9.15 -3.20 -8.60
C ASN A 22 -7.88 -3.33 -7.74
N SER A 23 -7.97 -3.97 -6.57
CA SER A 23 -6.86 -4.11 -5.60
C SER A 23 -6.33 -5.53 -5.44
N ILE A 24 -6.44 -6.38 -6.47
CA ILE A 24 -5.95 -7.77 -6.39
C ILE A 24 -4.43 -7.86 -6.24
N ILE A 25 -3.68 -6.88 -6.76
CA ILE A 25 -2.23 -6.82 -6.61
C ILE A 25 -1.86 -6.73 -5.12
N GLN A 26 -2.54 -5.87 -4.37
CA GLN A 26 -2.37 -5.73 -2.93
C GLN A 26 -2.76 -7.01 -2.19
N LYS A 27 -3.83 -7.68 -2.62
CA LYS A 27 -4.21 -8.99 -2.07
C LYS A 27 -3.11 -10.04 -2.25
N ARG A 28 -2.44 -10.06 -3.41
CA ARG A 28 -1.30 -10.95 -3.65
C ARG A 28 -0.11 -10.59 -2.76
N VAL A 29 0.25 -9.31 -2.65
CA VAL A 29 1.32 -8.86 -1.75
C VAL A 29 1.07 -9.36 -0.32
N MET A 30 -0.16 -9.23 0.19
CA MET A 30 -0.54 -9.75 1.49
C MET A 30 -0.37 -11.28 1.61
N ARG A 31 -0.60 -12.02 0.51
CA ARG A 31 -0.39 -13.48 0.46
C ARG A 31 1.09 -13.84 0.49
N GLU A 32 1.93 -13.15 -0.29
CA GLU A 32 3.39 -13.37 -0.29
C GLU A 32 3.99 -13.06 1.08
N ALA A 33 3.56 -11.96 1.71
CA ALA A 33 4.01 -11.58 3.05
C ALA A 33 3.42 -12.44 4.18
N LYS A 34 2.43 -13.30 3.91
CA LYS A 34 1.68 -14.03 4.95
C LYS A 34 2.59 -14.87 5.85
N GLY A 35 3.57 -15.58 5.27
CA GLY A 35 4.50 -16.40 6.04
C GLY A 35 5.36 -15.58 7.02
N ILE A 36 5.74 -14.36 6.62
CA ILE A 36 6.50 -13.43 7.48
C ILE A 36 5.62 -12.86 8.59
N VAL A 37 4.36 -12.56 8.29
CA VAL A 37 3.37 -12.14 9.31
C VAL A 37 3.16 -13.26 10.33
N GLU A 38 3.01 -14.50 9.87
CA GLU A 38 2.84 -15.68 10.72
C GLU A 38 4.04 -15.89 11.65
N GLU A 39 5.27 -15.90 11.12
CA GLU A 39 6.49 -16.02 11.92
C GLU A 39 6.59 -14.88 12.97
N SER A 40 6.30 -13.66 12.55
CA SER A 40 6.37 -12.48 13.43
C SER A 40 5.38 -12.59 14.59
N MET A 41 4.15 -13.03 14.33
CA MET A 41 3.13 -13.25 15.36
C MET A 41 3.47 -14.43 16.26
N MET A 42 3.88 -15.57 15.71
CA MET A 42 4.30 -16.73 16.51
C MET A 42 5.39 -16.34 17.51
N ARG A 43 6.37 -15.56 17.07
CA ARG A 43 7.43 -15.04 17.94
C ARG A 43 6.92 -14.09 19.01
N LEU A 44 5.93 -13.23 18.70
CA LEU A 44 5.31 -12.36 19.71
C LEU A 44 4.67 -13.17 20.84
N TYR A 45 3.98 -14.27 20.51
CA TYR A 45 3.33 -15.13 21.49
C TYR A 45 4.31 -15.92 22.37
N THR A 46 5.57 -16.10 21.95
CA THR A 46 6.59 -16.73 22.79
C THR A 46 7.28 -15.76 23.75
N ILE A 47 7.15 -14.44 23.52
CA ILE A 47 7.86 -13.40 24.29
C ILE A 47 6.95 -12.49 25.11
N ILE A 48 5.67 -12.33 24.74
CA ILE A 48 4.70 -11.48 25.43
C ILE A 48 3.47 -12.31 25.85
N PRO A 49 3.02 -12.22 27.11
CA PRO A 49 1.72 -12.78 27.50
C PRO A 49 0.59 -11.90 26.98
N ILE A 50 -0.13 -12.38 25.96
CA ILE A 50 -1.17 -11.60 25.27
C ILE A 50 -2.57 -12.10 25.67
N HIS A 51 -3.29 -11.28 26.43
CA HIS A 51 -4.71 -11.52 26.76
C HIS A 51 -5.67 -10.75 25.85
N CYS A 52 -5.27 -9.56 25.42
CA CYS A 52 -5.98 -8.77 24.43
C CYS A 52 -5.00 -8.37 23.32
N PHE A 53 -5.13 -8.99 22.15
CA PHE A 53 -4.25 -8.75 21.03
C PHE A 53 -4.73 -7.51 20.25
N LYS A 54 -3.95 -6.43 20.37
CA LYS A 54 -4.23 -5.14 19.74
C LYS A 54 -3.38 -4.99 18.48
N VAL A 55 -4.05 -4.90 17.34
CA VAL A 55 -3.43 -4.89 16.02
C VAL A 55 -3.90 -3.66 15.25
N ALA A 56 -2.96 -2.90 14.69
CA ALA A 56 -3.28 -1.80 13.79
C ALA A 56 -2.91 -2.13 12.35
N ASP A 57 -3.78 -1.80 11.40
CA ASP A 57 -3.50 -1.80 9.97
C ASP A 57 -3.40 -0.36 9.49
N LEU A 58 -2.21 0.06 9.07
CA LEU A 58 -1.91 1.45 8.73
C LEU A 58 -1.91 1.66 7.22
N GLY A 59 -2.92 2.37 6.72
CA GLY A 59 -3.25 2.47 5.31
C GLY A 59 -4.11 1.29 4.84
N CYS A 60 -5.24 1.04 5.53
CA CYS A 60 -6.11 -0.09 5.24
C CYS A 60 -6.90 0.05 3.93
N SER A 61 -7.01 1.28 3.40
CA SER A 61 -7.90 1.65 2.30
C SER A 61 -9.33 1.21 2.57
N SER A 62 -10.04 0.74 1.53
CA SER A 62 -11.42 0.27 1.56
C SER A 62 -11.56 -1.09 0.86
N GLY A 63 -12.77 -1.66 0.92
CA GLY A 63 -13.08 -2.92 0.24
C GLY A 63 -12.56 -4.18 0.96
N PRO A 64 -12.50 -5.33 0.25
CA PRO A 64 -12.29 -6.63 0.88
C PRO A 64 -10.89 -6.80 1.50
N ASN A 65 -9.88 -6.10 0.99
CA ASN A 65 -8.50 -6.24 1.49
C ASN A 65 -8.34 -5.74 2.93
N ALA A 66 -9.07 -4.69 3.33
CA ALA A 66 -9.03 -4.14 4.69
C ALA A 66 -9.42 -5.20 5.75
N LEU A 67 -10.42 -6.03 5.45
CA LEU A 67 -10.90 -7.10 6.35
C LEU A 67 -10.14 -8.43 6.14
N GLN A 68 -9.44 -8.60 5.03
CA GLN A 68 -8.62 -9.78 4.76
C GLN A 68 -7.49 -9.93 5.78
N LEU A 69 -6.85 -8.82 6.17
CA LEU A 69 -5.82 -8.85 7.22
C LEU A 69 -6.42 -9.35 8.54
N VAL A 70 -7.58 -8.83 8.92
CA VAL A 70 -8.29 -9.23 10.15
C VAL A 70 -8.51 -10.74 10.17
N SER A 71 -9.02 -11.30 9.06
CA SER A 71 -9.20 -12.76 8.97
C SER A 71 -7.88 -13.51 9.09
N ASN A 72 -6.84 -13.08 8.38
CA ASN A 72 -5.52 -13.72 8.38
C ASN A 72 -4.90 -13.73 9.79
N VAL A 73 -4.96 -12.59 10.50
CA VAL A 73 -4.45 -12.48 11.87
C VAL A 73 -5.17 -13.44 12.79
N ILE A 74 -6.51 -13.48 12.73
CA ILE A 74 -7.30 -14.38 13.56
C ILE A 74 -6.92 -15.85 13.29
N ASP A 75 -6.73 -16.24 12.02
CA ASP A 75 -6.35 -17.61 11.66
C ASP A 75 -4.97 -17.99 12.19
N ILE A 76 -4.00 -17.11 12.00
CA ILE A 76 -2.62 -17.28 12.48
C ILE A 76 -2.60 -17.42 14.00
N VAL A 77 -3.30 -16.52 14.71
CA VAL A 77 -3.31 -16.49 16.17
C VAL A 77 -4.07 -17.68 16.76
N ASN A 78 -5.20 -18.08 16.19
CA ASN A 78 -5.93 -19.27 16.64
C ASN A 78 -5.08 -20.54 16.48
N THR A 79 -4.38 -20.66 15.35
CA THR A 79 -3.44 -21.77 15.10
C THR A 79 -2.28 -21.74 16.10
N THR A 80 -1.67 -20.57 16.28
CA THR A 80 -0.54 -20.37 17.21
C THR A 80 -0.92 -20.69 18.65
N THR A 81 -2.04 -20.15 19.13
CA THR A 81 -2.52 -20.38 20.51
C THR A 81 -2.91 -21.82 20.73
N SER A 82 -3.54 -22.49 19.76
CA SER A 82 -3.81 -23.93 19.82
C SER A 82 -2.53 -24.75 19.93
N ASN A 83 -1.53 -24.47 19.10
CA ASN A 83 -0.24 -25.17 19.12
C ASN A 83 0.53 -24.97 20.44
N LEU A 84 0.39 -23.79 21.05
CA LEU A 84 1.03 -23.45 22.33
C LEU A 84 0.18 -23.81 23.56
N ASN A 85 -1.00 -24.43 23.38
CA ASN A 85 -1.98 -24.70 24.45
C ASN A 85 -2.37 -23.45 25.26
N LEU A 86 -2.46 -22.30 24.59
CA LEU A 86 -2.89 -21.03 25.16
C LEU A 86 -4.38 -20.79 24.91
N LYS A 87 -5.00 -19.98 25.77
CA LYS A 87 -6.37 -19.50 25.51
C LYS A 87 -6.37 -18.48 24.37
N PRO A 88 -7.36 -18.49 23.46
CA PRO A 88 -7.52 -17.45 22.45
C PRO A 88 -7.63 -16.06 23.11
N PRO A 89 -6.99 -15.02 22.56
CA PRO A 89 -7.07 -13.67 23.10
C PRO A 89 -8.39 -13.00 22.72
N VAL A 90 -8.70 -11.88 23.36
CA VAL A 90 -9.62 -10.89 22.78
C VAL A 90 -8.89 -10.14 21.67
N PHE A 91 -9.48 -10.01 20.49
CA PHE A 91 -8.90 -9.23 19.40
C PHE A 91 -9.44 -7.79 19.39
N GLN A 92 -8.54 -6.83 19.24
CA GLN A 92 -8.89 -5.44 18.92
C GLN A 92 -8.11 -5.01 17.68
N PHE A 93 -8.84 -4.76 16.60
CA PHE A 93 -8.30 -4.26 15.35
C PHE A 93 -8.54 -2.76 15.22
N PHE A 94 -7.54 -2.04 14.71
CA PHE A 94 -7.58 -0.63 14.42
C PHE A 94 -7.26 -0.42 12.94
N LEU A 95 -8.28 -0.16 12.14
CA LEU A 95 -8.16 0.15 10.72
C LEU A 95 -7.85 1.65 10.59
N ASN A 96 -6.63 1.98 10.21
CA ASN A 96 -6.19 3.36 10.00
C ASN A 96 -6.08 3.66 8.52
N ASP A 97 -6.55 4.85 8.15
CA ASP A 97 -6.31 5.48 6.87
C ASP A 97 -6.49 6.99 7.00
N LEU A 98 -6.25 7.74 5.93
CA LEU A 98 -6.48 9.17 5.87
C LEU A 98 -7.97 9.53 6.00
N PHE A 99 -8.25 10.80 6.34
CA PHE A 99 -9.61 11.26 6.62
C PHE A 99 -10.56 11.14 5.42
N GLY A 100 -10.01 11.20 4.20
CA GLY A 100 -10.77 11.06 2.97
C GLY A 100 -11.25 9.63 2.69
N ASN A 101 -10.71 8.60 3.35
CA ASN A 101 -10.99 7.19 3.03
C ASN A 101 -12.45 6.77 3.26
N ASP A 102 -12.92 5.79 2.49
CA ASP A 102 -14.28 5.24 2.57
C ASP A 102 -14.43 4.20 3.69
N PHE A 103 -14.30 4.64 4.95
CA PHE A 103 -14.59 3.80 6.13
C PHE A 103 -16.04 3.30 6.15
N ASN A 104 -16.97 4.05 5.55
CA ASN A 104 -18.38 3.66 5.48
C ASN A 104 -18.58 2.34 4.72
N SER A 105 -17.86 2.13 3.62
CA SER A 105 -17.90 0.85 2.90
C SER A 105 -17.43 -0.33 3.77
N ILE A 106 -16.39 -0.11 4.59
CA ILE A 106 -15.88 -1.13 5.52
C ILE A 106 -16.94 -1.43 6.57
N PHE A 107 -17.50 -0.41 7.23
CA PHE A 107 -18.51 -0.60 8.27
C PHE A 107 -19.76 -1.29 7.77
N LYS A 108 -20.19 -1.01 6.53
CA LYS A 108 -21.32 -1.70 5.89
C LYS A 108 -21.06 -3.18 5.61
N SER A 109 -19.79 -3.59 5.45
CA SER A 109 -19.42 -5.00 5.23
C SER A 109 -19.15 -5.80 6.51
N LEU A 110 -19.04 -5.14 7.66
CA LEU A 110 -18.79 -5.79 8.96
C LEU A 110 -19.83 -6.85 9.37
N PRO A 111 -21.16 -6.67 9.14
CA PRO A 111 -22.14 -7.70 9.49
C PRO A 111 -21.87 -9.02 8.74
N GLN A 112 -21.73 -8.95 7.41
CA GLN A 112 -21.42 -10.10 6.57
C GLN A 112 -20.06 -10.72 6.93
N PHE A 113 -19.06 -9.90 7.21
CA PHE A 113 -17.76 -10.39 7.65
C PHE A 113 -17.87 -11.17 8.97
N SER A 114 -18.67 -10.68 9.92
CA SER A 114 -18.87 -11.34 11.22
C SER A 114 -19.53 -12.71 11.05
N GLU A 115 -20.56 -12.81 10.21
CA GLU A 115 -21.19 -14.09 9.84
C GLU A 115 -20.17 -15.07 9.25
N ILE A 116 -19.33 -14.63 8.30
CA ILE A 116 -18.29 -15.48 7.69
C ILE A 116 -17.28 -15.98 8.75
N ILE A 117 -16.88 -15.11 9.68
CA ILE A 117 -15.96 -15.49 10.76
C ILE A 117 -16.61 -16.49 11.71
N GLU A 118 -17.87 -16.28 12.08
CA GLU A 118 -18.64 -17.21 12.94
C GLU A 118 -18.84 -18.57 12.27
N GLU A 119 -19.22 -18.61 10.98
CA GLU A 119 -19.39 -19.84 10.22
C GLU A 119 -18.08 -20.63 10.08
N LYS A 120 -16.99 -19.96 9.72
CA LYS A 120 -15.70 -20.62 9.46
C LYS A 120 -14.97 -21.04 10.73
N LYS A 121 -15.10 -20.26 11.81
CA LYS A 121 -14.25 -20.41 13.01
C LYS A 121 -15.04 -20.87 14.23
N GLY A 122 -16.37 -20.85 14.15
CA GLY A 122 -17.29 -21.16 15.24
C GLY A 122 -17.09 -20.25 16.46
N HIS A 123 -17.68 -20.64 17.58
CA HIS A 123 -17.51 -19.95 18.87
C HIS A 123 -16.11 -20.12 19.50
N LYS A 124 -15.14 -20.70 18.77
CA LYS A 124 -13.76 -20.89 19.26
C LYS A 124 -12.88 -19.65 19.05
N CYS A 125 -13.32 -18.71 18.22
CA CYS A 125 -12.65 -17.42 18.08
C CYS A 125 -12.91 -16.58 19.33
N GLY A 126 -11.86 -15.97 19.89
CA GLY A 126 -12.03 -14.95 20.93
C GLY A 126 -12.83 -13.75 20.41
N ALA A 127 -13.42 -12.97 21.32
CA ALA A 127 -14.19 -11.79 20.96
C ALA A 127 -13.37 -10.85 20.07
N CYS A 128 -13.97 -10.32 19.00
CA CYS A 128 -13.30 -9.50 18.00
C CYS A 128 -13.96 -8.11 17.92
N PHE A 129 -13.17 -7.06 18.12
CA PHE A 129 -13.61 -5.67 18.05
C PHE A 129 -12.84 -4.96 16.93
N ILE A 130 -13.56 -4.41 15.95
CA ILE A 130 -12.98 -3.67 14.83
C ILE A 130 -13.28 -2.19 15.03
N ASN A 131 -12.24 -1.37 15.02
CA ASN A 131 -12.29 0.07 15.21
C ASN A 131 -11.69 0.76 13.97
N ALA A 132 -12.08 2.01 13.73
CA ALA A 132 -11.36 2.89 12.80
C ALA A 132 -10.54 3.92 13.57
N THR A 133 -9.40 4.30 13.02
CA THR A 133 -8.53 5.35 13.56
C THR A 133 -8.11 6.26 12.41
N PRO A 134 -8.95 7.23 11.99
CA PRO A 134 -8.65 8.08 10.86
C PRO A 134 -7.52 9.07 11.19
N GLY A 135 -6.60 9.28 10.25
CA GLY A 135 -5.49 10.21 10.37
C GLY A 135 -4.23 9.70 9.67
N THR A 136 -3.27 10.60 9.45
CA THR A 136 -1.97 10.21 8.88
C THR A 136 -1.15 9.41 9.89
N PHE A 137 -0.55 8.30 9.43
CA PHE A 137 0.44 7.57 10.21
C PHE A 137 1.79 8.32 10.35
N TYR A 138 1.95 9.50 9.76
CA TYR A 138 3.05 10.42 10.07
C TYR A 138 2.77 11.32 11.30
N LYS A 139 1.71 10.99 12.06
CA LYS A 139 1.40 11.53 13.38
C LYS A 139 1.15 10.37 14.36
N SER A 140 1.11 10.70 15.65
CA SER A 140 0.66 9.75 16.66
C SER A 140 -0.82 9.45 16.45
N LEU A 141 -1.16 8.17 16.44
CA LEU A 141 -2.51 7.62 16.26
C LEU A 141 -2.99 6.92 17.52
N PHE A 142 -2.07 6.41 18.35
CA PHE A 142 -2.37 5.59 19.51
C PHE A 142 -1.60 6.07 20.75
N PRO A 143 -2.06 5.73 21.97
CA PRO A 143 -1.26 5.95 23.18
C PRO A 143 0.05 5.16 23.18
N ASN A 144 0.99 5.58 24.01
CA ASN A 144 2.26 4.86 24.19
C ASN A 144 2.05 3.44 24.72
N ASN A 145 2.83 2.48 24.23
CA ASN A 145 2.79 1.06 24.63
C ASN A 145 1.38 0.46 24.58
N PHE A 146 0.63 0.77 23.53
CA PHE A 146 -0.75 0.35 23.35
C PHE A 146 -0.90 -0.84 22.40
N LEU A 147 -0.15 -0.86 21.30
CA LEU A 147 -0.27 -1.87 20.25
C LEU A 147 0.68 -3.05 20.47
N HIS A 148 0.25 -4.25 20.11
CA HIS A 148 1.11 -5.44 20.11
C HIS A 148 1.72 -5.70 18.72
N PHE A 149 0.94 -5.42 17.68
CA PHE A 149 1.34 -5.64 16.30
C PHE A 149 0.88 -4.48 15.41
N VAL A 150 1.75 -4.05 14.51
CA VAL A 150 1.44 -3.09 13.44
C VAL A 150 1.64 -3.79 12.10
N HIS A 151 0.64 -3.69 11.24
CA HIS A 151 0.74 -4.06 9.84
C HIS A 151 0.58 -2.81 8.98
N SER A 152 1.27 -2.77 7.85
CA SER A 152 1.09 -1.75 6.82
C SER A 152 1.46 -2.37 5.50
N SER A 153 0.54 -2.39 4.54
CA SER A 153 0.80 -2.95 3.23
C SER A 153 0.46 -1.93 2.16
N PHE A 154 1.44 -1.60 1.33
CA PHE A 154 1.28 -0.72 0.18
C PHE A 154 0.78 0.69 0.52
N SER A 155 1.24 1.24 1.65
CA SER A 155 0.94 2.63 2.04
C SER A 155 2.16 3.49 2.32
N LEU A 156 3.30 2.92 2.72
CA LEU A 156 4.50 3.67 3.11
C LEU A 156 5.33 4.28 1.97
N HIS A 157 5.01 3.95 0.72
CA HIS A 157 5.57 4.64 -0.45
C HIS A 157 4.88 5.99 -0.70
N TRP A 158 3.73 6.26 -0.08
CA TRP A 158 3.06 7.56 -0.13
C TRP A 158 3.71 8.53 0.86
N LEU A 159 4.37 9.55 0.34
CA LEU A 159 5.03 10.59 1.12
C LEU A 159 4.02 11.53 1.79
N SER A 160 4.43 12.18 2.86
CA SER A 160 3.63 13.19 3.57
C SER A 160 3.39 14.47 2.76
N GLN A 161 4.22 14.67 1.72
CA GLN A 161 4.15 15.70 0.70
C GLN A 161 5.11 15.37 -0.45
N ALA A 162 4.83 15.89 -1.66
CA ALA A 162 5.83 15.92 -2.71
C ALA A 162 6.92 16.97 -2.40
N PRO A 163 8.18 16.77 -2.83
CA PRO A 163 9.22 17.79 -2.72
C PRO A 163 8.80 19.06 -3.46
N LYS A 164 8.88 20.23 -2.80
CA LYS A 164 8.34 21.49 -3.34
C LYS A 164 9.34 22.34 -4.12
N GLU A 165 10.63 22.02 -3.99
CA GLU A 165 11.72 22.97 -4.29
C GLU A 165 12.32 22.78 -5.69
N LEU A 166 11.86 21.77 -6.43
CA LEU A 166 12.36 21.42 -7.75
C LEU A 166 11.14 21.21 -8.64
N GLY A 167 10.78 22.22 -9.44
CA GLY A 167 9.70 22.06 -10.42
C GLY A 167 10.05 20.96 -11.41
N ASN A 168 9.12 20.04 -11.65
CA ASN A 168 9.22 19.04 -12.71
C ASN A 168 8.43 19.55 -13.92
N GLU A 169 9.05 20.41 -14.73
CA GLU A 169 8.36 21.12 -15.83
C GLU A 169 7.70 20.16 -16.83
N GLU A 170 8.24 18.95 -17.00
CA GLU A 170 7.81 18.00 -18.04
C GLU A 170 7.30 16.66 -17.49
N ASN A 171 7.27 16.41 -16.18
CA ASN A 171 6.78 15.14 -15.62
C ASN A 171 6.08 15.35 -14.28
N VAL A 172 5.36 14.33 -13.81
CA VAL A 172 4.68 14.35 -12.51
C VAL A 172 5.38 13.51 -11.45
N HIS A 173 6.49 12.86 -11.81
CA HIS A 173 7.27 12.01 -10.91
C HIS A 173 8.68 11.72 -11.49
N LEU A 174 9.48 10.95 -10.75
CA LEU A 174 10.83 10.53 -11.11
C LEU A 174 10.83 9.64 -12.35
N THR A 175 11.67 9.98 -13.32
CA THR A 175 11.94 9.23 -14.54
C THR A 175 13.45 9.03 -14.72
N SER A 176 13.86 8.31 -15.77
CA SER A 176 15.27 8.17 -16.12
C SER A 176 15.93 9.48 -16.57
N THR A 177 15.14 10.48 -16.95
CA THR A 177 15.64 11.81 -17.37
C THR A 177 15.58 12.85 -16.25
N THR A 178 15.00 12.50 -15.09
CA THR A 178 14.89 13.40 -13.95
C THR A 178 16.26 13.79 -13.39
N PRO A 179 16.51 15.10 -13.10
CA PRO A 179 17.78 15.55 -12.55
C PRO A 179 18.14 14.87 -11.21
N PRO A 180 19.43 14.60 -10.94
CA PRO A 180 19.87 13.98 -9.69
C PRO A 180 19.40 14.72 -8.42
N ALA A 181 19.33 16.06 -8.47
CA ALA A 181 18.83 16.86 -7.36
C ALA A 181 17.39 16.53 -6.97
N MET A 182 16.54 16.17 -7.95
CA MET A 182 15.15 15.81 -7.70
C MET A 182 15.04 14.40 -7.13
N HIS A 183 15.87 13.46 -7.59
CA HIS A 183 15.99 12.15 -6.95
C HIS A 183 16.38 12.28 -5.48
N GLU A 184 17.38 13.12 -5.16
CA GLU A 184 17.80 13.35 -3.78
C GLU A 184 16.68 13.99 -2.94
N ALA A 185 15.97 14.99 -3.48
CA ALA A 185 14.87 15.63 -2.74
C ALA A 185 13.74 14.65 -2.39
N TYR A 186 13.39 13.74 -3.30
CA TYR A 186 12.43 12.67 -3.02
C TYR A 186 12.96 11.67 -1.98
N LEU A 187 14.22 11.28 -2.08
CA LEU A 187 14.88 10.40 -1.11
C LEU A 187 14.93 11.04 0.29
N GLU A 188 15.29 12.32 0.40
CA GLU A 188 15.30 13.06 1.66
C GLU A 188 13.91 13.14 2.29
N GLN A 189 12.88 13.40 1.48
CA GLN A 189 11.49 13.41 1.94
C GLN A 189 11.06 12.01 2.43
N PHE A 190 11.42 10.94 1.72
CA PHE A 190 11.19 9.56 2.16
C PHE A 190 11.93 9.25 3.48
N ARG A 191 13.23 9.57 3.58
CA ARG A 191 14.04 9.36 4.79
C ARG A 191 13.39 10.03 5.99
N LYS A 192 12.99 11.29 5.83
CA LYS A 192 12.29 12.07 6.87
C LYS A 192 10.98 11.41 7.30
N ASP A 193 10.14 11.05 6.34
CA ASP A 193 8.81 10.50 6.59
C ASP A 193 8.89 9.10 7.21
N PHE A 194 9.73 8.23 6.67
CA PHE A 194 9.87 6.86 7.15
C PHE A 194 10.56 6.81 8.53
N LYS A 195 11.58 7.64 8.77
CA LYS A 195 12.18 7.80 10.11
C LYS A 195 11.15 8.29 11.14
N LEU A 196 10.32 9.28 10.76
CA LEU A 196 9.26 9.78 11.62
C LEU A 196 8.21 8.69 11.91
N PHE A 197 7.79 7.93 10.89
CA PHE A 197 6.89 6.80 11.04
C PHE A 197 7.44 5.79 12.05
N LEU A 198 8.66 5.31 11.86
CA LEU A 198 9.31 4.35 12.76
C LEU A 198 9.35 4.89 14.20
N LYS A 199 9.81 6.12 14.40
CA LYS A 199 9.86 6.76 15.71
C LYS A 199 8.50 6.83 16.41
N LEU A 200 7.43 7.12 15.68
CA LEU A 200 6.08 7.16 16.26
C LEU A 200 5.56 5.75 16.60
N ARG A 201 5.77 4.79 15.69
CA ARG A 201 5.37 3.39 15.93
C ARG A 201 6.14 2.76 17.08
N SER A 202 7.40 3.14 17.29
CA SER A 202 8.17 2.64 18.43
C SER A 202 7.63 3.13 19.76
N GLN A 203 7.02 4.32 19.83
CA GLN A 203 6.36 4.81 21.03
C GLN A 203 5.04 4.07 21.30
N GLU A 204 4.28 3.77 20.24
CA GLU A 204 2.95 3.17 20.31
C GLU A 204 2.96 1.66 20.53
N LEU A 205 3.98 0.95 20.04
CA LEU A 205 4.15 -0.48 20.27
C LEU A 205 4.59 -0.78 21.71
N VAL A 206 4.06 -1.84 22.31
CA VAL A 206 4.59 -2.40 23.56
C VAL A 206 6.04 -2.87 23.38
N ALA A 207 6.81 -2.96 24.46
CA ALA A 207 8.15 -3.54 24.40
C ALA A 207 8.10 -4.94 23.75
N LYS A 208 9.03 -5.20 22.82
CA LYS A 208 9.04 -6.39 21.95
C LYS A 208 7.86 -6.56 20.99
N GLY A 209 6.98 -5.56 20.85
CA GLY A 209 5.92 -5.53 19.86
C GLY A 209 6.46 -5.66 18.42
N GLY A 210 5.66 -6.25 17.55
CA GLY A 210 6.07 -6.59 16.18
C GLY A 210 5.49 -5.65 15.15
N MET A 211 6.17 -5.50 14.02
CA MET A 211 5.69 -4.72 12.90
C MET A 211 6.07 -5.37 11.58
N VAL A 212 5.12 -5.55 10.67
CA VAL A 212 5.37 -6.04 9.31
C VAL A 212 4.90 -5.01 8.30
N LEU A 213 5.80 -4.63 7.40
CA LEU A 213 5.61 -3.57 6.42
C LEU A 213 5.83 -4.13 5.02
N THR A 214 4.96 -3.75 4.08
CA THR A 214 5.23 -3.90 2.65
C THR A 214 5.07 -2.58 1.91
N LEU A 215 5.97 -2.30 0.98
CA LEU A 215 5.91 -1.11 0.13
C LEU A 215 6.53 -1.40 -1.23
N ILE A 216 6.13 -0.59 -2.22
CA ILE A 216 6.75 -0.59 -3.55
C ILE A 216 8.22 -0.24 -3.35
N GLY A 217 9.12 -1.01 -3.95
CA GLY A 217 10.55 -0.76 -3.95
C GLY A 217 11.10 -0.62 -5.35
N MET A 218 12.37 -0.22 -5.42
CA MET A 218 13.14 -0.09 -6.66
C MET A 218 14.29 -1.11 -6.70
N ASP A 219 14.56 -1.67 -7.88
CA ASP A 219 15.78 -2.43 -8.15
C ASP A 219 16.81 -1.55 -8.86
N LYS A 220 17.96 -1.30 -8.21
CA LYS A 220 19.08 -0.53 -8.78
C LYS A 220 19.66 -1.17 -10.04
N SER A 221 19.44 -2.46 -10.27
CA SER A 221 20.05 -3.17 -11.39
C SER A 221 19.52 -2.74 -12.76
N GLN A 222 18.44 -1.93 -12.82
CA GLN A 222 17.77 -1.45 -14.04
C GLN A 222 17.35 -2.56 -15.02
N LYS A 223 17.37 -3.84 -14.60
CA LYS A 223 17.03 -4.97 -15.47
C LYS A 223 15.52 -5.16 -15.64
N THR A 224 14.71 -4.47 -14.85
CA THR A 224 13.25 -4.48 -14.92
C THR A 224 12.75 -3.17 -15.50
N HIS A 225 11.91 -3.25 -16.52
CA HIS A 225 11.09 -2.12 -16.94
C HIS A 225 10.06 -1.87 -15.84
N ASP A 226 10.36 -0.87 -15.01
CA ASP A 226 9.80 -0.69 -13.67
C ASP A 226 8.39 -0.07 -13.69
N ILE A 227 7.59 -0.31 -12.65
CA ILE A 227 6.29 0.34 -12.40
C ILE A 227 6.39 1.86 -12.34
N ARG A 228 7.58 2.41 -12.05
CA ARG A 228 7.88 3.83 -12.29
C ARG A 228 7.52 4.28 -13.69
N THR A 229 7.72 3.41 -14.68
CA THR A 229 7.33 3.68 -16.07
C THR A 229 5.81 3.81 -16.18
N ALA A 230 5.05 2.97 -15.48
CA ALA A 230 3.59 3.07 -15.45
C ALA A 230 3.15 4.39 -14.80
N TRP A 231 3.74 4.77 -13.67
CA TRP A 231 3.48 6.07 -13.03
C TRP A 231 3.91 7.26 -13.91
N SER A 232 5.04 7.17 -14.60
CA SER A 232 5.57 8.25 -15.45
C SER A 232 4.74 8.47 -16.72
N LEU A 233 4.04 7.44 -17.22
CA LEU A 233 3.14 7.59 -18.36
C LEU A 233 2.04 8.62 -18.10
N ILE A 234 1.60 8.78 -16.84
CA ILE A 234 0.64 9.84 -16.47
C ILE A 234 1.21 11.21 -16.81
N GLY A 235 2.49 11.45 -16.50
CA GLY A 235 3.17 12.71 -16.83
C GLY A 235 3.19 12.96 -18.33
N THR A 236 3.56 11.96 -19.13
CA THR A 236 3.54 12.08 -20.60
C THR A 236 2.15 12.41 -21.14
N ILE A 237 1.10 11.76 -20.62
CA ILE A 237 -0.28 12.01 -21.07
C ILE A 237 -0.73 13.42 -20.69
N LEU A 238 -0.43 13.86 -19.49
CA LEU A 238 -0.77 15.22 -19.06
C LEU A 238 -0.06 16.27 -19.92
N ASN A 239 1.19 16.05 -20.32
CA ASN A 239 1.87 16.92 -21.28
C ASN A 239 1.16 16.96 -22.64
N ASP A 240 0.79 15.79 -23.19
CA ASP A 240 0.02 15.71 -24.44
C ASP A 240 -1.29 16.53 -24.32
N MET A 241 -1.96 16.43 -23.17
CA MET A 241 -3.20 17.18 -22.88
C MET A 241 -2.96 18.70 -22.70
N VAL A 242 -1.79 19.14 -22.20
CA VAL A 242 -1.40 20.55 -22.18
C VAL A 242 -1.20 21.07 -23.61
N LEU A 243 -0.47 20.34 -24.46
CA LEU A 243 -0.20 20.71 -25.85
C LEU A 243 -1.49 20.81 -26.68
N GLU A 244 -2.50 20.00 -26.35
CA GLU A 244 -3.83 20.03 -26.96
C GLU A 244 -4.78 21.07 -26.34
N ASN A 245 -4.32 21.85 -25.35
CA ASN A 245 -5.11 22.84 -24.60
C ASN A 245 -6.31 22.23 -23.83
N LEU A 246 -6.25 20.96 -23.44
CA LEU A 246 -7.27 20.31 -22.61
C LEU A 246 -7.07 20.62 -21.12
N ILE A 247 -5.84 20.91 -20.70
CA ILE A 247 -5.50 21.37 -19.36
C ILE A 247 -4.51 22.54 -19.41
N GLU A 248 -4.51 23.36 -18.36
CA GLU A 248 -3.59 24.50 -18.25
C GLU A 248 -2.18 24.03 -17.87
N ALA A 249 -1.15 24.52 -18.57
CA ALA A 249 0.26 24.17 -18.31
C ALA A 249 0.67 24.37 -16.84
N ILE A 250 0.23 25.47 -16.23
CA ILE A 250 0.52 25.80 -14.82
C ILE A 250 -0.02 24.73 -13.84
N LYS A 251 -1.08 23.98 -14.20
CA LYS A 251 -1.56 22.88 -13.37
C LYS A 251 -0.58 21.72 -13.39
N LEU A 252 0.03 21.41 -14.53
CA LEU A 252 1.05 20.37 -14.66
C LEU A 252 2.34 20.76 -13.94
N GLU A 253 2.86 21.96 -14.20
CA GLU A 253 4.10 22.47 -13.57
C GLU A 253 4.06 22.49 -12.04
N CYS A 254 2.86 22.64 -11.47
CA CYS A 254 2.63 22.67 -10.03
C CYS A 254 2.13 21.32 -9.45
N PHE A 255 2.39 20.20 -10.12
CA PHE A 255 1.93 18.89 -9.69
C PHE A 255 3.02 17.82 -9.74
N ASP A 256 3.39 17.35 -8.56
CA ASP A 256 4.25 16.19 -8.36
C ASP A 256 3.53 15.14 -7.53
N LEU A 257 3.69 13.87 -7.89
CA LEU A 257 3.18 12.75 -7.13
C LEU A 257 3.96 12.63 -5.82
N PRO A 258 3.28 12.60 -4.65
CA PRO A 258 3.92 12.39 -3.36
C PRO A 258 4.17 10.89 -3.16
N LEU A 259 4.96 10.30 -4.04
CA LEU A 259 5.25 8.87 -4.06
C LEU A 259 6.76 8.67 -4.17
N TYR A 260 7.30 7.70 -3.44
CA TYR A 260 8.69 7.28 -3.58
C TYR A 260 8.81 5.79 -3.32
N ASP A 261 9.49 5.09 -4.19
CA ASP A 261 9.81 3.69 -4.08
C ASP A 261 11.32 3.54 -3.76
N PRO A 262 11.66 3.23 -2.50
CA PRO A 262 13.04 3.10 -2.05
C PRO A 262 13.66 1.79 -2.51
N THR A 263 14.97 1.79 -2.58
CA THR A 263 15.77 0.57 -2.71
C THR A 263 15.86 -0.15 -1.36
N ILE A 264 16.20 -1.45 -1.39
CA ILE A 264 16.36 -2.23 -0.17
C ILE A 264 17.44 -1.64 0.76
N GLU A 265 18.50 -1.06 0.20
CA GLU A 265 19.55 -0.39 0.97
C GLU A 265 19.05 0.91 1.61
N GLU A 266 18.31 1.76 0.88
CA GLU A 266 17.78 3.02 1.42
C GLU A 266 16.78 2.76 2.55
N ALA A 267 15.89 1.78 2.39
CA ALA A 267 14.95 1.39 3.45
C ALA A 267 15.69 0.87 4.69
N LYS A 268 16.73 0.04 4.50
CA LYS A 268 17.56 -0.50 5.58
C LYS A 268 18.29 0.61 6.34
N GLU A 269 18.91 1.54 5.62
CA GLU A 269 19.65 2.68 6.18
C GLU A 269 18.76 3.48 7.13
N VAL A 270 17.53 3.80 6.72
CA VAL A 270 16.59 4.56 7.56
C VAL A 270 16.19 3.79 8.82
N ILE A 271 15.98 2.47 8.73
CA ILE A 271 15.64 1.63 9.88
C ILE A 271 16.78 1.59 10.90
N GLU A 272 18.01 1.45 10.41
CA GLU A 272 19.21 1.39 11.25
C GLU A 272 19.52 2.75 11.89
N ASP A 273 19.38 3.84 11.13
CA ASP A 273 19.57 5.23 11.59
C ASP A 273 18.49 5.69 12.59
N GLU A 274 17.24 5.25 12.47
CA GLU A 274 16.21 5.52 13.49
C GLU A 274 16.48 4.74 14.78
N GLY A 275 16.82 3.46 14.66
CA GLY A 275 17.42 2.68 15.75
C GLY A 275 16.46 2.07 16.77
N SER A 276 15.15 2.34 16.76
CA SER A 276 14.19 1.80 17.75
C SER A 276 13.83 0.33 17.53
N PHE A 277 14.09 -0.22 16.35
CA PHE A 277 13.70 -1.58 15.97
C PHE A 277 14.89 -2.48 15.68
N THR A 278 14.71 -3.77 15.95
CA THR A 278 15.58 -4.83 15.44
C THR A 278 14.97 -5.41 14.18
N LEU A 279 15.69 -5.30 13.07
CA LEU A 279 15.34 -5.89 11.78
C LEU A 279 15.37 -7.43 11.87
N GLN A 280 14.23 -8.08 11.64
CA GLN A 280 14.13 -9.55 11.62
C GLN A 280 14.25 -10.10 10.21
N ARG A 281 13.53 -9.49 9.27
CA ARG A 281 13.58 -9.81 7.85
C ARG A 281 13.55 -8.54 7.04
N LEU A 282 14.29 -8.55 5.93
CA LEU A 282 14.23 -7.55 4.88
C LEU A 282 14.52 -8.27 3.57
N GLU A 283 13.49 -8.38 2.73
CA GLU A 283 13.59 -9.03 1.43
C GLU A 283 12.88 -8.19 0.37
N SER A 284 13.32 -8.36 -0.88
CA SER A 284 12.68 -7.78 -2.05
C SER A 284 12.14 -8.92 -2.89
N VAL A 285 10.83 -8.89 -3.16
CA VAL A 285 10.14 -9.88 -3.99
C VAL A 285 9.60 -9.18 -5.22
N THR A 286 9.95 -9.69 -6.39
CA THR A 286 9.48 -9.14 -7.67
C THR A 286 8.13 -9.74 -8.03
N LEU A 287 7.13 -8.90 -8.26
CA LEU A 287 5.80 -9.33 -8.66
C LEU A 287 5.52 -8.94 -10.11
N ASP A 288 5.16 -9.94 -10.91
CA ASP A 288 4.71 -9.76 -12.28
C ASP A 288 3.22 -9.36 -12.33
N TRP A 289 2.94 -8.31 -13.09
CA TRP A 289 1.60 -7.84 -13.41
C TRP A 289 0.71 -8.88 -14.09
N SER A 290 1.29 -9.66 -15.01
CA SER A 290 0.52 -10.53 -15.91
C SER A 290 -0.01 -11.79 -15.24
N THR A 291 0.70 -12.28 -14.22
CA THR A 291 0.24 -13.40 -13.38
C THR A 291 -0.90 -13.00 -12.44
N ASN A 292 -1.02 -11.72 -12.06
CA ASN A 292 -2.14 -11.23 -11.23
C ASN A 292 -3.49 -11.33 -11.95
N ILE A 293 -3.49 -11.30 -13.28
CA ILE A 293 -4.73 -11.32 -14.07
C ILE A 293 -5.26 -12.75 -14.23
N LYS A 294 -4.37 -13.75 -14.27
CA LYS A 294 -4.76 -15.16 -14.36
C LYS A 294 -5.53 -15.67 -13.12
N GLU A 295 -5.44 -14.95 -11.99
CA GLU A 295 -6.24 -15.25 -10.80
C GLU A 295 -7.66 -14.67 -10.86
N VAL A 296 -7.92 -13.71 -11.77
CA VAL A 296 -9.24 -13.06 -11.97
C VAL A 296 -10.00 -13.71 -13.13
N VAL A 297 -9.27 -14.07 -14.19
CA VAL A 297 -9.83 -14.70 -15.36
C VAL A 297 -9.71 -16.21 -15.16
N ASP A 298 -10.84 -16.86 -14.91
CA ASP A 298 -11.01 -18.31 -14.76
C ASP A 298 -10.72 -19.01 -16.11
N ASP A 299 -9.49 -18.87 -16.61
CA ASP A 299 -9.07 -19.41 -17.91
C ASP A 299 -8.46 -20.80 -17.69
N ASP A 300 -9.34 -21.78 -17.60
CA ASP A 300 -9.03 -23.22 -17.66
C ASP A 300 -8.34 -23.63 -18.98
N ASN A 301 -8.24 -22.71 -19.95
CA ASN A 301 -7.43 -22.88 -21.13
C ASN A 301 -6.14 -22.07 -20.99
N ASN A 302 -5.01 -22.72 -21.30
CA ASN A 302 -3.66 -22.19 -21.34
C ASN A 302 -3.44 -21.03 -22.37
N ASN A 303 -4.46 -20.24 -22.69
CA ASN A 303 -4.39 -19.13 -23.61
C ASN A 303 -3.77 -17.92 -22.92
N LYS A 304 -2.78 -17.35 -23.61
CA LYS A 304 -2.06 -16.15 -23.18
C LYS A 304 -3.07 -14.99 -23.22
N LEU A 305 -3.39 -14.41 -22.04
CA LEU A 305 -4.30 -13.28 -21.94
C LEU A 305 -3.97 -12.20 -22.99
N ASP A 306 -4.99 -11.73 -23.70
CA ASP A 306 -4.79 -10.74 -24.76
C ASP A 306 -4.22 -9.43 -24.20
N LEU A 307 -3.48 -8.72 -25.05
CA LEU A 307 -2.75 -7.50 -24.70
C LEU A 307 -3.67 -6.38 -24.18
N ASN A 308 -4.88 -6.28 -24.74
CA ASN A 308 -5.84 -5.24 -24.40
C ASN A 308 -6.43 -5.46 -23.02
N THR A 309 -6.71 -6.72 -22.65
CA THR A 309 -7.17 -7.09 -21.30
C THR A 309 -6.09 -6.84 -20.26
N LYS A 310 -4.81 -7.10 -20.57
CA LYS A 310 -3.69 -6.71 -19.69
C LYS A 310 -3.66 -5.21 -19.45
N ALA A 311 -3.73 -4.43 -20.53
CA ALA A 311 -3.69 -2.97 -20.44
C ALA A 311 -4.90 -2.39 -19.71
N GLU A 312 -6.09 -2.96 -19.91
CA GLU A 312 -7.33 -2.57 -19.20
C GLU A 312 -7.17 -2.77 -17.69
N PHE A 313 -6.75 -3.98 -17.28
CA PHE A 313 -6.49 -4.29 -15.89
C PHE A 313 -5.45 -3.32 -15.29
N THR A 314 -4.41 -2.97 -16.07
CA THR A 314 -3.43 -1.96 -15.67
C THR A 314 -3.96 -0.58 -15.47
N THR A 315 -4.80 -0.16 -16.40
CA THR A 315 -5.44 1.14 -16.34
C THR A 315 -6.34 1.22 -15.12
N LYS A 316 -7.15 0.20 -14.84
CA LYS A 316 -8.08 0.22 -13.70
C LYS A 316 -7.39 0.23 -12.33
N PHE A 317 -6.33 -0.55 -12.15
CA PHE A 317 -5.56 -0.53 -10.90
C PHE A 317 -4.91 0.85 -10.66
N ILE A 318 -4.29 1.44 -11.68
CA ILE A 318 -3.66 2.76 -11.57
C ILE A 318 -4.72 3.84 -11.35
N ARG A 319 -5.83 3.77 -12.08
CA ARG A 319 -7.00 4.65 -11.93
C ARG A 319 -7.54 4.60 -10.50
N ALA A 320 -7.75 3.40 -9.97
CA ALA A 320 -8.26 3.22 -8.62
C ALA A 320 -7.36 3.83 -7.53
N ALA A 321 -6.04 3.94 -7.78
CA ALA A 321 -5.09 4.53 -6.85
C ALA A 321 -4.89 6.06 -7.03
N LEU A 322 -4.91 6.57 -8.28
CA LEU A 322 -4.54 7.95 -8.58
C LEU A 322 -5.69 8.88 -8.91
N GLU A 323 -6.83 8.36 -9.36
CA GLU A 323 -7.92 9.20 -9.85
C GLU A 323 -8.35 10.27 -8.86
N PRO A 324 -8.47 10.02 -7.54
CA PRO A 324 -8.83 11.08 -6.60
C PRO A 324 -7.82 12.23 -6.54
N LEU A 325 -6.53 11.91 -6.57
CA LEU A 325 -5.45 12.90 -6.55
C LEU A 325 -5.42 13.71 -7.85
N LEU A 326 -5.55 13.03 -8.99
CA LEU A 326 -5.57 13.66 -10.31
C LEU A 326 -6.83 14.53 -10.49
N LYS A 327 -8.00 14.01 -10.13
CA LYS A 327 -9.29 14.72 -10.16
C LYS A 327 -9.23 16.01 -9.34
N ALA A 328 -8.64 15.97 -8.15
CA ALA A 328 -8.52 17.15 -7.29
C ALA A 328 -7.62 18.25 -7.88
N LYS A 329 -6.67 17.90 -8.75
CA LYS A 329 -5.75 18.85 -9.39
C LYS A 329 -6.23 19.33 -10.77
N PHE A 330 -6.71 18.41 -11.60
CA PHE A 330 -6.98 18.64 -13.01
C PHE A 330 -8.48 18.70 -13.35
N GLY A 331 -9.36 18.30 -12.41
CA GLY A 331 -10.81 18.28 -12.60
C GLY A 331 -11.34 16.90 -12.99
N GLU A 332 -12.63 16.69 -12.77
CA GLU A 332 -13.32 15.41 -13.08
C GLU A 332 -13.46 15.17 -14.57
N GLU A 333 -13.70 16.24 -15.33
CA GLU A 333 -14.06 16.21 -16.75
C GLU A 333 -13.01 15.52 -17.63
N ILE A 334 -11.74 15.54 -17.21
CA ILE A 334 -10.62 15.01 -17.98
C ILE A 334 -10.22 13.57 -17.60
N MET A 335 -10.78 13.00 -16.52
CA MET A 335 -10.34 11.71 -15.98
C MET A 335 -10.58 10.55 -16.95
N ASP A 336 -11.75 10.48 -17.59
CA ASP A 336 -12.06 9.40 -18.52
C ASP A 336 -11.13 9.43 -19.74
N GLU A 337 -10.93 10.61 -20.34
CA GLU A 337 -10.03 10.78 -21.48
C GLU A 337 -8.56 10.46 -21.10
N LEU A 338 -8.11 10.91 -19.93
CA LEU A 338 -6.78 10.61 -19.41
C LEU A 338 -6.55 9.10 -19.31
N PHE A 339 -7.49 8.36 -18.72
CA PHE A 339 -7.33 6.92 -18.54
C PHE A 339 -7.53 6.11 -19.83
N VAL A 340 -8.30 6.61 -20.81
CA VAL A 340 -8.33 6.04 -22.17
C VAL A 340 -6.95 6.17 -22.85
N ARG A 341 -6.33 7.35 -22.78
CA ARG A 341 -4.97 7.57 -23.29
C ARG A 341 -3.94 6.72 -22.56
N TYR A 342 -4.10 6.59 -21.24
CA TYR A 342 -3.25 5.75 -20.41
C TYR A 342 -3.26 4.30 -20.85
N LYS A 343 -4.45 3.73 -21.05
CA LYS A 343 -4.58 2.37 -21.58
C LYS A 343 -3.84 2.19 -22.90
N ASN A 344 -3.97 3.13 -23.83
CA ASN A 344 -3.30 3.06 -25.12
C ASN A 344 -1.76 3.09 -24.98
N LYS A 345 -1.21 3.93 -24.10
CA LYS A 345 0.23 3.93 -23.82
C LYS A 345 0.69 2.66 -23.11
N ILE A 346 -0.12 2.05 -22.24
CA ILE A 346 0.19 0.75 -21.63
C ILE A 346 0.22 -0.38 -22.67
N VAL A 347 -0.71 -0.40 -23.63
CA VAL A 347 -0.67 -1.36 -24.76
C VAL A 347 0.68 -1.27 -25.47
N GLN A 348 1.13 -0.05 -25.79
CA GLN A 348 2.43 0.17 -26.43
C GLN A 348 3.61 -0.27 -25.55
N LEU A 349 3.56 0.03 -24.25
CA LEU A 349 4.59 -0.36 -23.29
C LEU A 349 4.73 -1.89 -23.21
N ILE A 350 3.61 -2.61 -23.05
CA ILE A 350 3.62 -4.07 -22.95
C ILE A 350 4.13 -4.72 -24.25
N MET A 351 3.86 -4.13 -25.43
CA MET A 351 4.42 -4.61 -26.70
C MET A 351 5.95 -4.54 -26.76
N GLY A 352 6.55 -3.47 -26.21
CA GLY A 352 7.99 -3.27 -26.21
C GLY A 352 8.74 -4.08 -25.13
N VAL A 353 8.15 -4.16 -23.94
CA VAL A 353 8.80 -4.63 -22.71
C VAL A 353 8.48 -6.09 -22.36
N LYS A 354 7.35 -6.61 -22.87
CA LYS A 354 6.79 -7.96 -22.64
C LYS A 354 6.33 -8.28 -21.20
N ILE A 355 6.98 -7.80 -20.15
CA ILE A 355 6.61 -8.05 -18.73
C ILE A 355 6.82 -6.79 -17.89
N LEU A 356 5.78 -6.36 -17.16
CA LEU A 356 5.86 -5.31 -16.15
C LEU A 356 6.01 -5.95 -14.79
N GLU A 357 7.11 -5.67 -14.12
CA GLU A 357 7.41 -6.19 -12.80
C GLU A 357 7.68 -5.04 -11.84
N PHE A 358 7.33 -5.22 -10.57
CA PHE A 358 7.71 -4.27 -9.53
C PHE A 358 8.31 -5.00 -8.33
N PRO A 359 9.48 -4.54 -7.84
CA PRO A 359 10.01 -4.96 -6.57
C PRO A 359 9.05 -4.55 -5.44
N THR A 360 8.82 -5.46 -4.51
CA THR A 360 8.10 -5.23 -3.27
C THR A 360 9.03 -5.52 -2.12
N LEU A 361 9.26 -4.52 -1.28
CA LEU A 361 10.00 -4.72 -0.03
C LEU A 361 9.06 -5.33 1.00
N ILE A 362 9.51 -6.39 1.67
CA ILE A 362 8.84 -6.98 2.83
C ILE A 362 9.78 -6.86 4.02
N ILE A 363 9.31 -6.18 5.07
CA ILE A 363 10.11 -5.81 6.24
C ILE A 363 9.42 -6.36 7.49
N SER A 364 10.14 -7.12 8.32
CA SER A 364 9.68 -7.51 9.65
C SER A 364 10.59 -6.91 10.72
N LEU A 365 9.99 -6.24 11.69
CA LEU A 365 10.64 -5.48 12.74
C LEU A 365 10.11 -5.90 14.11
N ILE A 366 10.97 -5.85 15.12
CA ILE A 366 10.59 -6.01 16.53
C ILE A 366 11.12 -4.81 17.31
N LYS A 367 10.26 -4.18 18.12
CA LYS A 367 10.65 -3.04 18.96
C LYS A 367 11.73 -3.48 19.97
N LYS A 368 12.81 -2.72 20.07
CA LYS A 368 13.82 -2.90 21.12
C LYS A 368 13.22 -2.62 22.51
N VAL A 369 13.88 -3.11 23.56
CA VAL A 369 13.42 -2.88 24.95
C VAL A 369 13.86 -1.50 25.39
#